data_AF-A0A3A9JJ59-F1
#
_entry.id   AF-A0A3A9JJ59-F1
#
_cell.length_a   1.000
_cell.length_b   1.000
_cell.length_c   1.000
_cell.angle_alpha   90.00
_cell.angle_beta   90.00
_cell.angle_gamma   90.00
#
_symmetry.space_group_name_H-M   'P 1'
#
loop_
_entity.id
_entity.type
_entity.pdbx_description
1 polymer ?
#
loop_
_entity_poly.entity_id
_entity_poly.type
_entity_poly.pdbx_seq_one_letter_code
_entity_poly.pdbx_strand_id
1 'polypeptide(L)'
;ARDALLLVRAARAPDITAADRTLLAGDVPRARQPMPALAPHLSREADRAGEGRTTLDAPLQRALEALLSEARAGLPPRVSTAAVVADLRRREIRALVGGAWGDETRAGAMDLTRAVRSPGSTLKPLLYALSFEAGLARPDTLLEDAPARFGAYAPENFDHGFAGRVTVAQALRRSLNLPAVAMLDRLGPLRFASALKRLGAVPRLPAGAEPTLPLALGGVGLTLRELLTLMAPLGDAGRAGALHWQANAPAPPPAPALDARAAAEVAAILTRPFPDGGPAGVAWKTGTSWGGRDSWALGFDAAHLVGIWVGRPDGTPMVVHTGGATGTGLALPLLARAFTLLPAAPRPSRERDRTPAQVARAPQDRLRLLFPVPDTEIAGGEVLLRAAGGRRPLSFLVDGAPLPGIPARRDALWGPREPGFYRVTVLDADGEAASVSVRVR
;
A
#
# COMPACT_ATOMS: atom_id res chain seq x y z
N ALA A 1 51.64 -2.48 -24.28
CA ALA A 1 52.72 -3.48 -24.21
C ALA A 1 52.24 -4.88 -24.59
N ARG A 2 51.26 -5.48 -23.89
CA ARG A 2 50.70 -6.82 -24.21
C ARG A 2 50.20 -6.94 -25.65
N ASP A 3 49.32 -6.03 -26.08
CA ASP A 3 48.64 -6.18 -27.39
C ASP A 3 49.60 -5.96 -28.57
N ALA A 4 50.59 -5.08 -28.43
CA ALA A 4 51.68 -4.93 -29.41
C ALA A 4 52.55 -6.20 -29.52
N LEU A 5 52.82 -6.88 -28.39
CA LEU A 5 53.55 -8.14 -28.38
C LEU A 5 52.72 -9.27 -29.03
N LEU A 6 51.41 -9.30 -28.80
CA LEU A 6 50.48 -10.25 -29.41
C LEU A 6 50.39 -10.04 -30.92
N LEU A 7 50.34 -8.80 -31.41
CA LEU A 7 50.37 -8.45 -32.82
C LEU A 7 51.67 -8.92 -33.52
N VAL A 8 52.82 -8.69 -32.89
CA VAL A 8 54.12 -9.13 -33.42
C VAL A 8 54.23 -10.65 -33.47
N ARG A 9 53.71 -11.36 -32.46
CA ARG A 9 53.68 -12.84 -32.45
C ARG A 9 52.66 -13.39 -33.43
N ALA A 10 51.50 -12.75 -33.58
CA ALA A 10 50.44 -13.16 -34.50
C ALA A 10 50.87 -13.10 -35.96
N ALA A 11 51.71 -12.12 -36.34
CA ALA A 11 52.24 -12.00 -37.69
C ALA A 11 53.11 -13.20 -38.14
N ARG A 12 53.64 -13.97 -37.18
CA ARG A 12 54.51 -15.14 -37.39
C ARG A 12 53.84 -16.47 -37.09
N ALA A 13 52.59 -16.47 -36.61
CA ALA A 13 51.85 -17.67 -36.30
C ALA A 13 51.26 -18.27 -37.59
N PRO A 14 51.51 -19.56 -37.90
CA PRO A 14 51.02 -20.20 -39.12
C PRO A 14 49.49 -20.33 -39.16
N ASP A 15 48.84 -20.33 -37.99
CA ASP A 15 47.39 -20.52 -37.85
C ASP A 15 46.58 -19.22 -37.87
N ILE A 16 47.23 -18.06 -38.06
CA ILE A 16 46.56 -16.74 -38.09
C ILE A 16 46.39 -16.27 -39.53
N THR A 17 45.12 -16.27 -39.95
CA THR A 17 44.71 -15.93 -41.31
C THR A 17 44.85 -14.43 -41.59
N ALA A 18 44.74 -14.05 -42.86
CA ALA A 18 44.72 -12.64 -43.23
C ALA A 18 43.54 -11.88 -42.58
N ALA A 19 42.38 -12.52 -42.40
CA ALA A 19 41.21 -11.93 -41.77
C ALA A 19 41.43 -11.64 -40.28
N ASP A 20 42.10 -12.54 -39.57
CA ASP A 20 42.46 -12.36 -38.15
C ASP A 20 43.41 -11.17 -37.97
N ARG A 21 44.35 -10.96 -38.90
CA ARG A 21 45.27 -9.81 -38.88
C ARG A 21 44.55 -8.49 -39.05
N THR A 22 43.52 -8.44 -39.89
CA THR A 22 42.66 -7.24 -40.05
C THR A 22 41.89 -6.93 -38.77
N LEU A 23 41.35 -7.95 -38.09
CA LEU A 23 40.68 -7.79 -36.78
C LEU A 23 41.64 -7.30 -35.69
N LEU A 24 42.87 -7.83 -35.65
CA LEU A 24 43.90 -7.41 -34.68
C LEU A 24 44.40 -5.98 -34.92
N ALA A 25 44.30 -5.47 -36.15
CA ALA A 25 44.64 -4.09 -36.51
C ALA A 25 43.49 -3.10 -36.23
N GLY A 26 42.30 -3.58 -35.86
CA GLY A 26 41.16 -2.74 -35.50
C GLY A 26 41.37 -1.99 -34.18
N ASP A 27 40.63 -0.89 -34.00
CA ASP A 27 40.67 -0.11 -32.76
C ASP A 27 40.09 -0.91 -31.58
N VAL A 28 40.97 -1.42 -30.73
CA VAL A 28 40.58 -2.02 -29.45
C VAL A 28 40.36 -0.91 -28.42
N PRO A 29 39.24 -0.92 -27.66
CA PRO A 29 39.00 0.06 -26.61
C PRO A 29 40.19 0.13 -25.63
N ARG A 30 40.83 1.31 -25.55
CA ARG A 30 41.99 1.55 -24.66
C ARG A 30 41.60 1.74 -23.20
N ALA A 31 40.31 1.88 -22.93
CA ALA A 31 39.73 1.96 -21.61
C ALA A 31 38.62 0.91 -21.47
N ARG A 32 38.43 0.41 -20.25
CA ARG A 32 37.30 -0.47 -19.93
C ARG A 32 36.01 0.32 -20.18
N GLN A 33 35.25 -0.10 -21.19
CA GLN A 33 33.89 0.41 -21.38
C GLN A 33 33.02 -0.07 -20.22
N PRO A 34 32.13 0.77 -19.66
CA PRO A 34 31.21 0.34 -18.64
C PRO A 34 30.34 -0.80 -19.19
N MET A 35 30.33 -1.93 -18.49
CA MET A 35 29.48 -3.05 -18.87
C MET A 35 28.01 -2.63 -18.67
N PRO A 36 27.11 -2.87 -19.64
CA PRO A 36 25.69 -2.60 -19.44
C PRO A 36 25.18 -3.34 -18.19
N ALA A 37 24.69 -2.59 -17.21
CA ALA A 37 24.30 -3.12 -15.91
C ALA A 37 22.78 -2.97 -15.66
N LEU A 38 21.97 -3.35 -16.65
CA LEU A 38 20.51 -3.30 -16.54
C LEU A 38 19.98 -4.44 -15.69
N ALA A 39 18.92 -4.14 -14.94
CA ALA A 39 18.19 -5.05 -14.07
C ALA A 39 19.10 -5.93 -13.20
N PRO A 40 20.13 -5.39 -12.53
CA PRO A 40 21.23 -6.21 -12.03
C PRO A 40 20.80 -7.21 -10.93
N HIS A 41 19.72 -6.91 -10.20
CA HIS A 41 19.07 -7.85 -9.28
C HIS A 41 18.41 -9.03 -10.02
N LEU A 42 17.63 -8.76 -11.06
CA LEU A 42 16.98 -9.81 -11.84
C LEU A 42 17.98 -10.60 -12.66
N SER A 43 19.02 -9.95 -13.19
CA SER A 43 20.13 -10.62 -13.89
C SER A 43 20.84 -11.62 -12.97
N ARG A 44 21.08 -11.27 -11.69
CA ARG A 44 21.59 -12.23 -10.69
C ARG A 44 20.60 -13.35 -10.37
N GLU A 45 19.30 -13.06 -10.33
CA GLU A 45 18.27 -14.09 -10.13
C GLU A 45 18.20 -15.06 -11.32
N ALA A 46 18.29 -14.54 -12.54
CA ALA A 46 18.25 -15.30 -13.79
C ALA A 46 19.47 -16.21 -13.95
N ASP A 47 20.67 -15.68 -13.70
CA ASP A 47 21.93 -16.44 -13.70
C ASP A 47 21.87 -17.62 -12.72
N ARG A 48 21.41 -17.39 -11.48
CA ARG A 48 21.23 -18.45 -10.47
C ARG A 48 20.19 -19.50 -10.86
N ALA A 49 19.20 -19.11 -11.67
CA ALA A 49 18.18 -20.02 -12.18
C ALA A 49 18.62 -20.74 -13.47
N GLY A 50 19.81 -20.43 -14.02
CA GLY A 50 20.28 -20.95 -15.30
C GLY A 50 19.47 -20.44 -16.50
N GLU A 51 18.79 -19.30 -16.37
CA GLU A 51 17.93 -18.74 -17.41
C GLU A 51 18.65 -17.61 -18.16
N GLY A 52 18.83 -17.80 -19.47
CA GLY A 52 19.47 -16.81 -20.35
C GLY A 52 18.50 -15.80 -20.95
N ARG A 53 17.19 -16.04 -20.90
CA ARG A 53 16.17 -15.16 -21.52
C ARG A 53 15.06 -14.80 -20.52
N THR A 54 14.85 -13.49 -20.37
CA THR A 54 13.79 -12.94 -19.52
C THR A 54 12.71 -12.24 -20.35
N THR A 55 11.59 -11.92 -19.72
CA THR A 55 10.49 -11.14 -20.29
C THR A 55 10.72 -9.63 -20.21
N LEU A 56 11.90 -9.21 -19.72
CA LEU A 56 12.21 -7.79 -19.55
C LEU A 56 12.24 -7.04 -20.88
N ASP A 57 11.62 -5.87 -20.89
CA ASP A 57 11.72 -4.89 -21.95
C ASP A 57 12.89 -3.93 -21.65
N ALA A 58 13.96 -4.00 -22.44
CA ALA A 58 15.18 -3.25 -22.14
C ALA A 58 15.01 -1.71 -22.20
N PRO A 59 14.27 -1.11 -23.16
CA PRO A 59 13.94 0.31 -23.11
C PRO A 59 13.18 0.73 -21.86
N LEU A 60 12.12 0.00 -21.49
CA LEU A 60 11.32 0.27 -20.30
C LEU A 60 12.16 0.10 -19.02
N GLN A 61 12.99 -0.93 -18.95
CA GLN A 61 13.90 -1.17 -17.83
C GLN A 61 14.84 0.03 -17.62
N ARG A 62 15.46 0.54 -18.69
CA ARG A 62 16.32 1.74 -18.65
C ARG A 62 15.56 2.96 -18.14
N ALA A 63 14.35 3.19 -18.67
CA ALA A 63 13.53 4.32 -18.27
C ALA A 63 13.10 4.26 -16.80
N LEU A 64 12.73 3.07 -16.31
CA LEU A 64 12.34 2.85 -14.92
C LEU A 64 13.53 3.02 -13.96
N GLU A 65 14.71 2.52 -14.32
CA GLU A 65 15.94 2.73 -13.55
C GLU A 65 16.31 4.21 -13.44
N ALA A 66 16.24 4.95 -14.56
CA ALA A 66 16.50 6.38 -14.60
C ALA A 66 15.51 7.16 -13.70
N LEU A 67 14.21 6.88 -13.82
CA LEU A 67 13.15 7.48 -12.99
C LEU A 67 13.42 7.27 -11.51
N LEU A 68 13.71 6.03 -11.09
CA LEU A 68 13.96 5.75 -9.67
C LEU A 68 15.31 6.29 -9.18
N SER A 69 16.31 6.40 -10.05
CA SER A 69 17.59 7.00 -9.73
C SER A 69 17.44 8.50 -9.45
N GLU A 70 16.72 9.21 -10.32
CA GLU A 70 16.38 10.62 -10.13
C GLU A 70 15.58 10.83 -8.84
N ALA A 71 14.56 10.01 -8.60
CA ALA A 71 13.76 10.08 -7.37
C ALA A 71 14.62 9.90 -6.11
N ARG A 72 15.56 8.95 -6.11
CA ARG A 72 16.46 8.69 -4.96
C ARG A 72 17.40 9.85 -4.65
N ALA A 73 17.77 10.65 -5.64
CA ALA A 73 18.61 11.84 -5.41
C ALA A 73 17.92 12.85 -4.49
N GLY A 74 16.58 12.91 -4.50
CA GLY A 74 15.78 13.75 -3.60
C GLY A 74 15.44 13.10 -2.26
N LEU A 75 15.87 11.85 -2.00
CA LEU A 75 15.55 11.12 -0.78
C LEU A 75 16.73 11.07 0.20
N PRO A 76 16.47 11.00 1.53
CA PRO A 76 17.53 10.88 2.53
C PRO A 76 18.51 9.72 2.24
N PRO A 77 19.79 9.79 2.66
CA PRO A 77 20.85 8.88 2.20
C PRO A 77 20.58 7.38 2.36
N ARG A 78 19.83 6.95 3.38
CA ARG A 78 19.56 5.53 3.67
C ARG A 78 18.22 5.02 3.11
N VAL A 79 17.45 5.86 2.43
CA VAL A 79 16.15 5.49 1.86
C VAL A 79 16.36 4.86 0.48
N SER A 80 15.82 3.69 0.22
CA SER A 80 15.92 3.06 -1.10
C SER A 80 14.55 3.04 -1.79
N THR A 81 14.55 2.67 -3.06
CA THR A 81 13.35 2.53 -3.88
C THR A 81 13.38 1.22 -4.65
N ALA A 82 12.22 0.63 -4.83
CA ALA A 82 12.05 -0.56 -5.65
C ALA A 82 10.78 -0.45 -6.50
N ALA A 83 10.79 -1.05 -7.68
CA ALA A 83 9.64 -1.07 -8.57
C ALA A 83 9.54 -2.38 -9.35
N VAL A 84 8.31 -2.73 -9.68
CA VAL A 84 7.98 -3.79 -10.62
C VAL A 84 6.92 -3.27 -11.57
N VAL A 85 7.15 -3.48 -12.87
CA VAL A 85 6.17 -3.27 -13.94
C VAL A 85 5.90 -4.62 -14.58
N ALA A 86 4.63 -4.98 -14.72
CA ALA A 86 4.20 -6.23 -15.31
C ALA A 86 3.08 -6.03 -16.34
N ASP A 87 3.03 -6.93 -17.32
CA ASP A 87 1.86 -7.12 -18.18
C ASP A 87 0.73 -7.71 -17.32
N LEU A 88 -0.40 -7.01 -17.30
CA LEU A 88 -1.53 -7.42 -16.50
C LEU A 88 -2.04 -8.78 -16.97
N ARG A 89 -2.31 -8.99 -18.27
CA ARG A 89 -2.95 -10.22 -18.79
C ARG A 89 -2.03 -11.42 -18.78
N ARG A 90 -0.78 -11.25 -19.19
CA ARG A 90 0.22 -12.32 -19.29
C ARG A 90 0.89 -12.62 -17.96
N ARG A 91 0.84 -11.71 -16.97
CA ARG A 91 1.57 -11.81 -15.69
C ARG A 91 3.09 -11.79 -15.87
N GLU A 92 3.57 -11.27 -16.99
CA GLU A 92 5.00 -11.15 -17.29
C GLU A 92 5.57 -9.90 -16.64
N ILE A 93 6.67 -10.02 -15.89
CA ILE A 93 7.43 -8.88 -15.39
C ILE A 93 8.19 -8.27 -16.57
N ARG A 94 7.89 -7.01 -16.90
CA ARG A 94 8.46 -6.29 -18.04
C ARG A 94 9.59 -5.35 -17.62
N ALA A 95 9.58 -4.87 -16.39
CA ALA A 95 10.70 -4.14 -15.78
C ALA A 95 10.75 -4.37 -14.27
N LEU A 96 11.97 -4.45 -13.71
CA LEU A 96 12.19 -4.67 -12.28
C LEU A 96 13.41 -3.91 -11.77
N VAL A 97 13.22 -3.10 -10.74
CA VAL A 97 14.30 -2.40 -10.03
C VAL A 97 14.25 -2.81 -8.56
N GLY A 98 15.25 -3.58 -8.12
CA GLY A 98 15.34 -4.09 -6.75
C GLY A 98 15.92 -3.13 -5.72
N GLY A 99 16.53 -2.03 -6.13
CA GLY A 99 17.22 -1.13 -5.22
C GLY A 99 18.24 -0.25 -5.94
N ALA A 100 19.00 0.55 -5.19
CA ALA A 100 20.10 1.35 -5.68
C ALA A 100 21.37 0.50 -5.87
N TRP A 101 21.46 -0.24 -6.95
CA TRP A 101 22.59 -1.16 -7.17
C TRP A 101 23.96 -0.48 -7.02
N GLY A 102 24.86 -1.10 -6.26
CA GLY A 102 26.20 -0.58 -5.98
C GLY A 102 26.27 0.49 -4.88
N ASP A 103 25.13 1.01 -4.40
CA ASP A 103 25.10 1.95 -3.28
C ASP A 103 24.97 1.18 -1.95
N GLU A 104 26.11 0.97 -1.28
CA GLU A 104 26.16 0.27 0.01
C GLU A 104 25.36 1.00 1.10
N THR A 105 25.29 2.33 1.05
CA THR A 105 24.56 3.14 2.06
C THR A 105 23.06 2.87 2.03
N ARG A 106 22.55 2.43 0.87
CA ARG A 106 21.15 2.05 0.62
C ARG A 106 20.97 0.54 0.47
N ALA A 107 21.93 -0.26 0.96
CA ALA A 107 21.96 -1.72 0.86
C ALA A 107 21.70 -2.23 -0.58
N GLY A 108 22.37 -1.60 -1.56
CA GLY A 108 22.13 -1.76 -2.99
C GLY A 108 22.29 -3.17 -3.56
N ALA A 109 22.85 -4.11 -2.81
CA ALA A 109 22.93 -5.51 -3.21
C ALA A 109 21.63 -6.30 -2.94
N MET A 110 20.75 -5.79 -2.08
CA MET A 110 19.50 -6.44 -1.71
C MET A 110 18.42 -6.20 -2.76
N ASP A 111 17.77 -7.26 -3.23
CA ASP A 111 16.55 -7.14 -4.01
C ASP A 111 15.35 -6.86 -3.09
N LEU A 112 15.02 -5.57 -2.97
CA LEU A 112 13.92 -5.08 -2.15
C LEU A 112 12.54 -5.42 -2.74
N THR A 113 12.44 -5.88 -4.00
CA THR A 113 11.18 -6.42 -4.52
C THR A 113 10.79 -7.75 -3.86
N ARG A 114 11.78 -8.47 -3.33
CA ARG A 114 11.63 -9.76 -2.63
C ARG A 114 11.76 -9.63 -1.11
N ALA A 115 12.00 -8.42 -0.59
CA ALA A 115 12.06 -8.18 0.84
C ALA A 115 10.66 -8.32 1.46
N VAL A 116 10.56 -9.10 2.53
CA VAL A 116 9.31 -9.29 3.29
C VAL A 116 9.08 -8.11 4.20
N ARG A 117 7.96 -7.41 4.01
CA ARG A 117 7.65 -6.15 4.70
C ARG A 117 6.18 -6.04 5.05
N SER A 118 5.84 -5.11 5.94
CA SER A 118 4.44 -4.81 6.21
C SER A 118 3.82 -4.13 4.98
N PRO A 119 2.73 -4.68 4.42
CA PRO A 119 2.08 -4.12 3.25
C PRO A 119 1.21 -2.90 3.58
N GLY A 120 1.04 -2.58 4.87
CA GLY A 120 0.13 -1.54 5.35
C GLY A 120 -1.28 -1.70 4.77
N SER A 121 -1.87 -0.58 4.36
CA SER A 121 -3.23 -0.53 3.79
C SER A 121 -3.37 -1.04 2.34
N THR A 122 -2.32 -1.61 1.71
CA THR A 122 -2.41 -2.12 0.33
C THR A 122 -3.34 -3.32 0.18
N LEU A 123 -3.63 -4.05 1.27
CA LEU A 123 -4.52 -5.22 1.27
C LEU A 123 -6.02 -4.88 1.28
N LYS A 124 -6.39 -3.65 1.62
CA LYS A 124 -7.80 -3.23 1.74
C LYS A 124 -8.63 -3.48 0.47
N PRO A 125 -8.16 -3.18 -0.76
CA PRO A 125 -8.91 -3.50 -1.98
C PRO A 125 -9.36 -4.96 -2.04
N LEU A 126 -8.45 -5.90 -1.76
CA LEU A 126 -8.76 -7.31 -1.81
C LEU A 126 -9.71 -7.72 -0.68
N LEU A 127 -9.54 -7.16 0.52
CA LEU A 127 -10.50 -7.35 1.62
C LEU A 127 -11.92 -6.95 1.22
N TYR A 128 -12.08 -5.77 0.62
CA TYR A 128 -13.40 -5.32 0.15
C TYR A 128 -13.93 -6.18 -1.00
N ALA A 129 -13.08 -6.60 -1.94
CA ALA A 129 -13.50 -7.48 -3.04
C ALA A 129 -14.03 -8.82 -2.52
N LEU A 130 -13.33 -9.46 -1.58
CA LEU A 130 -13.78 -10.70 -0.95
C LEU A 130 -15.05 -10.50 -0.10
N SER A 131 -15.22 -9.32 0.49
CA SER A 131 -16.42 -8.97 1.23
C SER A 131 -17.62 -8.75 0.30
N PHE A 132 -17.40 -8.24 -0.91
CA PHE A 132 -18.42 -8.11 -1.95
C PHE A 132 -18.82 -9.49 -2.51
N GLU A 133 -17.82 -10.35 -2.78
CA GLU A 133 -18.04 -11.75 -3.19
C GLU A 133 -18.86 -12.52 -2.15
N ALA A 134 -18.57 -12.32 -0.86
CA ALA A 134 -19.32 -12.93 0.24
C ALA A 134 -20.70 -12.29 0.51
N GLY A 135 -21.09 -11.26 -0.24
CA GLY A 135 -22.35 -10.54 -0.05
C GLY A 135 -22.44 -9.71 1.26
N LEU A 136 -21.32 -9.48 1.94
CA LEU A 136 -21.27 -8.76 3.22
C LEU A 136 -21.42 -7.24 3.05
N ALA A 137 -21.04 -6.74 1.87
CA ALA A 137 -21.06 -5.32 1.55
C ALA A 137 -21.17 -5.09 0.04
N ARG A 138 -21.43 -3.83 -0.32
CA ARG A 138 -21.39 -3.27 -1.68
C ARG A 138 -20.77 -1.88 -1.62
N PRO A 139 -20.36 -1.27 -2.74
CA PRO A 139 -19.77 0.07 -2.77
C PRO A 139 -20.57 1.15 -2.03
N ASP A 140 -21.90 1.05 -2.03
CA ASP A 140 -22.85 1.98 -1.42
C ASP A 140 -23.25 1.63 0.02
N THR A 141 -22.79 0.49 0.55
CA THR A 141 -23.04 0.09 1.93
C THR A 141 -22.45 1.12 2.89
N LEU A 142 -23.26 1.58 3.84
CA LEU A 142 -22.82 2.50 4.88
C LEU A 142 -22.05 1.76 5.96
N LEU A 143 -20.91 2.33 6.36
CA LEU A 143 -20.06 1.92 7.45
C LEU A 143 -19.90 3.09 8.43
N GLU A 144 -19.67 2.75 9.70
CA GLU A 144 -19.37 3.75 10.72
C GLU A 144 -17.86 3.81 10.93
N ASP A 145 -17.31 5.01 10.77
CA ASP A 145 -15.95 5.37 11.14
C ASP A 145 -16.01 6.19 12.43
N ALA A 146 -16.14 5.49 13.56
CA ALA A 146 -16.23 6.02 14.92
C ALA A 146 -15.45 5.11 15.86
N PRO A 147 -14.98 5.58 17.04
CA PRO A 147 -14.24 4.75 17.98
C PRO A 147 -14.92 3.41 18.22
N ALA A 148 -14.18 2.33 17.98
CA ALA A 148 -14.66 0.97 18.11
C ALA A 148 -13.59 0.13 18.82
N ARG A 149 -14.05 -0.81 19.64
CA ARG A 149 -13.22 -1.82 20.27
C ARG A 149 -13.65 -3.20 19.78
N PHE A 150 -12.67 -4.03 19.46
CA PHE A 150 -12.84 -5.41 19.03
C PHE A 150 -12.15 -6.29 20.07
N GLY A 151 -12.86 -6.60 21.16
CA GLY A 151 -12.25 -7.14 22.38
C GLY A 151 -11.22 -6.15 22.96
N ALA A 152 -9.98 -6.59 23.14
CA ALA A 152 -8.89 -5.74 23.63
C ALA A 152 -8.29 -4.80 22.56
N TYR A 153 -8.64 -4.98 21.28
CA TYR A 153 -8.06 -4.23 20.18
C TYR A 153 -8.86 -2.95 19.88
N ALA A 154 -8.20 -1.79 19.89
CA ALA A 154 -8.78 -0.49 19.59
C ALA A 154 -7.97 0.19 18.46
N PRO A 155 -8.32 -0.03 17.18
CA PRO A 155 -7.63 0.61 16.06
C PRO A 155 -7.98 2.09 15.94
N GLU A 156 -7.02 2.89 15.44
CA GLU A 156 -7.21 4.29 15.10
C GLU A 156 -6.97 4.52 13.60
N ASN A 157 -7.59 5.58 13.05
CA ASN A 157 -7.26 6.07 11.72
C ASN A 157 -5.90 6.75 11.70
N PHE A 158 -5.30 6.82 10.52
CA PHE A 158 -3.97 7.41 10.34
C PHE A 158 -3.92 8.90 10.73
N ASP A 159 -5.02 9.63 10.53
CA ASP A 159 -5.18 11.05 10.87
C ASP A 159 -5.79 11.29 12.27
N HIS A 160 -5.96 10.23 13.07
CA HIS A 160 -6.60 10.24 14.40
C HIS A 160 -8.02 10.87 14.43
N GLY A 161 -8.61 11.10 13.25
CA GLY A 161 -9.95 11.65 13.07
C GLY A 161 -10.98 10.57 12.73
N PHE A 162 -12.25 10.93 12.85
CA PHE A 162 -13.39 10.07 12.51
C PHE A 162 -14.21 10.73 11.42
N ALA A 163 -14.46 10.00 10.34
CA ALA A 163 -15.29 10.44 9.22
C ALA A 163 -16.79 10.29 9.51
N GLY A 164 -17.18 9.62 10.59
CA GLY A 164 -18.57 9.30 10.87
C GLY A 164 -19.13 8.27 9.87
N ARG A 165 -20.34 8.48 9.39
CA ARG A 165 -20.96 7.57 8.40
C ARG A 165 -20.37 7.80 7.02
N VAL A 166 -19.84 6.74 6.42
CA VAL A 166 -19.24 6.74 5.09
C VAL A 166 -19.70 5.51 4.31
N THR A 167 -19.76 5.62 2.99
CA THR A 167 -19.92 4.44 2.13
C THR A 167 -18.62 3.63 2.08
N VAL A 168 -18.71 2.33 1.78
CA VAL A 168 -17.53 1.50 1.50
C VAL A 168 -16.63 2.14 0.44
N ALA A 169 -17.21 2.67 -0.63
CA ALA A 169 -16.44 3.34 -1.69
C ALA A 169 -15.66 4.55 -1.14
N GLN A 170 -16.26 5.36 -0.26
CA GLN A 170 -15.55 6.46 0.40
C GLN A 170 -14.47 5.95 1.37
N ALA A 171 -14.79 4.93 2.18
CA ALA A 171 -13.87 4.34 3.15
C ALA A 171 -12.63 3.75 2.48
N LEU A 172 -12.80 3.03 1.37
CA LEU A 172 -11.69 2.48 0.58
C LEU A 172 -10.90 3.60 -0.12
N ARG A 173 -11.56 4.62 -0.68
CA ARG A 173 -10.86 5.74 -1.34
C ARG A 173 -9.96 6.50 -0.38
N ARG A 174 -10.49 6.81 0.80
CA ARG A 174 -9.79 7.49 1.90
C ARG A 174 -8.88 6.56 2.70
N SER A 175 -8.93 5.26 2.42
CA SER A 175 -8.13 4.23 3.10
C SER A 175 -8.32 4.21 4.63
N LEU A 176 -9.56 4.40 5.11
CA LEU A 176 -9.88 4.42 6.55
C LEU A 176 -9.61 3.06 7.22
N ASN A 177 -9.11 3.08 8.45
CA ASN A 177 -8.69 1.88 9.19
C ASN A 177 -9.87 1.18 9.84
N LEU A 178 -10.71 1.90 10.58
CA LEU A 178 -11.79 1.28 11.35
C LEU A 178 -12.81 0.55 10.46
N PRO A 179 -13.30 1.13 9.34
CA PRO A 179 -14.18 0.41 8.43
C PRO A 179 -13.56 -0.87 7.85
N ALA A 180 -12.23 -0.86 7.60
CA ALA A 180 -11.53 -2.04 7.10
C ALA A 180 -11.41 -3.13 8.19
N VAL A 181 -11.12 -2.75 9.43
CA VAL A 181 -11.08 -3.70 10.56
C VAL A 181 -12.46 -4.30 10.80
N ALA A 182 -13.52 -3.48 10.83
CA ALA A 182 -14.90 -3.95 10.97
C ALA A 182 -15.30 -4.91 9.83
N MET A 183 -14.83 -4.65 8.60
CA MET A 183 -15.08 -5.54 7.48
C MET A 183 -14.33 -6.87 7.63
N LEU A 184 -13.08 -6.85 8.09
CA LEU A 184 -12.32 -8.07 8.34
C LEU A 184 -12.91 -8.90 9.48
N ASP A 185 -13.43 -8.25 10.52
CA ASP A 185 -14.12 -8.92 11.62
C ASP A 185 -15.33 -9.72 11.12
N ARG A 186 -16.12 -9.12 10.22
CA ARG A 186 -17.26 -9.79 9.56
C ARG A 186 -16.84 -10.89 8.59
N LEU A 187 -15.76 -10.68 7.82
CA LEU A 187 -15.26 -11.67 6.87
C LEU A 187 -14.55 -12.84 7.55
N GLY A 188 -13.88 -12.59 8.67
CA GLY A 188 -13.03 -13.53 9.39
C GLY A 188 -11.55 -13.45 8.96
N PRO A 189 -10.60 -13.15 9.89
CA PRO A 189 -9.17 -13.09 9.60
C PRO A 189 -8.59 -14.35 8.95
N LEU A 190 -8.98 -15.54 9.41
CA LEU A 190 -8.51 -16.82 8.86
C LEU A 190 -8.96 -17.02 7.41
N ARG A 191 -10.21 -16.62 7.08
CA ARG A 191 -10.74 -16.70 5.71
C ARG A 191 -9.96 -15.76 4.79
N PHE A 192 -9.67 -14.54 5.26
CA PHE A 192 -8.89 -13.58 4.50
C PHE A 192 -7.45 -14.07 4.27
N ALA A 193 -6.74 -14.52 5.30
CA ALA A 193 -5.39 -15.10 5.17
C ALA A 193 -5.35 -16.31 4.21
N SER A 194 -6.36 -17.18 4.28
CA SER A 194 -6.50 -18.32 3.36
C SER A 194 -6.71 -17.85 1.92
N ALA A 195 -7.47 -16.78 1.71
CA ALA A 195 -7.66 -16.20 0.38
C ALA A 195 -6.36 -15.60 -0.18
N LEU A 196 -5.54 -14.92 0.64
CA LEU A 196 -4.22 -14.44 0.22
C LEU A 196 -3.36 -15.58 -0.32
N LYS A 197 -3.31 -16.69 0.42
CA LYS A 197 -2.55 -17.90 0.02
C LYS A 197 -3.05 -18.47 -1.30
N ARG A 198 -4.37 -18.62 -1.46
CA ARG A 198 -4.99 -19.10 -2.71
C ARG A 198 -4.68 -18.21 -3.90
N LEU A 199 -4.61 -16.89 -3.70
CA LEU A 199 -4.33 -15.90 -4.74
C LEU A 199 -2.82 -15.77 -5.05
N GLY A 200 -1.96 -16.56 -4.42
CA GLY A 200 -0.53 -16.64 -4.74
C GLY A 200 0.39 -15.84 -3.82
N ALA A 201 -0.10 -15.36 -2.68
CA ALA A 201 0.73 -14.67 -1.68
C ALA A 201 0.60 -15.34 -0.31
N VAL A 202 1.69 -15.92 0.17
CA VAL A 202 1.69 -16.58 1.49
C VAL A 202 1.94 -15.53 2.58
N PRO A 203 0.94 -15.25 3.46
CA PRO A 203 1.11 -14.30 4.54
C PRO A 203 2.17 -14.80 5.53
N ARG A 204 3.20 -13.99 5.80
CA ARG A 204 4.22 -14.31 6.80
C ARG A 204 3.85 -13.65 8.13
N LEU A 205 3.52 -14.47 9.12
CA LEU A 205 3.18 -14.05 10.48
C LEU A 205 4.34 -14.36 11.43
N PRO A 206 4.41 -13.70 12.60
CA PRO A 206 5.32 -14.10 13.67
C PRO A 206 5.15 -15.59 14.02
N ALA A 207 6.21 -16.23 14.48
CA ALA A 207 6.18 -17.65 14.84
C ALA A 207 5.08 -17.92 15.90
N GLY A 208 4.22 -18.91 15.63
CA GLY A 208 3.10 -19.28 16.50
C GLY A 208 1.91 -18.30 16.49
N ALA A 209 1.96 -17.22 15.70
CA ALA A 209 0.86 -16.27 15.61
C ALA A 209 -0.21 -16.72 14.60
N GLU A 210 -1.47 -16.58 14.99
CA GLU A 210 -2.62 -16.79 14.12
C GLU A 210 -3.04 -15.50 13.39
N PRO A 211 -3.72 -15.59 12.24
CA PRO A 211 -4.32 -14.44 11.58
C PRO A 211 -5.36 -13.75 12.49
N THR A 212 -5.18 -12.46 12.74
CA THR A 212 -6.07 -11.63 13.58
C THR A 212 -6.42 -10.31 12.88
N LEU A 213 -7.27 -9.47 13.50
CA LEU A 213 -7.74 -8.21 12.92
C LEU A 213 -6.66 -7.22 12.44
N PRO A 214 -5.46 -7.12 13.06
CA PRO A 214 -4.36 -6.31 12.52
C PRO A 214 -3.97 -6.65 11.07
N LEU A 215 -4.32 -7.84 10.57
CA LEU A 215 -4.15 -8.22 9.17
C LEU A 215 -4.81 -7.22 8.19
N ALA A 216 -5.95 -6.61 8.56
CA ALA A 216 -6.64 -5.60 7.74
C ALA A 216 -5.77 -4.35 7.47
N LEU A 217 -4.82 -4.08 8.37
CA LEU A 217 -3.95 -2.92 8.34
C LEU A 217 -2.50 -3.29 7.98
N GLY A 218 -2.26 -4.53 7.55
CA GLY A 218 -0.94 -5.01 7.15
C GLY A 218 -0.09 -5.55 8.30
N GLY A 219 -0.71 -6.10 9.35
CA GLY A 219 -0.06 -6.89 10.40
C GLY A 219 0.47 -8.25 9.91
N VAL A 220 1.11 -8.27 8.74
CA VAL A 220 1.61 -9.45 8.03
C VAL A 220 2.81 -9.05 7.17
N GLY A 221 3.70 -9.99 6.86
CA GLY A 221 4.80 -9.80 5.92
C GLY A 221 4.47 -10.28 4.50
N LEU A 222 4.63 -9.40 3.51
CA LEU A 222 4.52 -9.69 2.08
C LEU A 222 5.64 -9.00 1.29
N THR A 223 5.94 -9.51 0.10
CA THR A 223 6.88 -8.91 -0.86
C THR A 223 6.15 -8.01 -1.87
N LEU A 224 6.88 -7.12 -2.55
CA LEU A 224 6.30 -6.28 -3.62
C LEU A 224 5.70 -7.14 -4.75
N ARG A 225 6.39 -8.22 -5.12
CA ARG A 225 5.94 -9.15 -6.18
C ARG A 225 4.64 -9.87 -5.78
N GLU A 226 4.52 -10.29 -4.52
CA GLU A 226 3.29 -10.87 -3.98
C GLU A 226 2.15 -9.87 -3.91
N LEU A 227 2.42 -8.61 -3.51
CA LEU A 227 1.41 -7.56 -3.48
C LEU A 227 0.84 -7.25 -4.86
N LEU A 228 1.68 -7.23 -5.90
CA LEU A 228 1.19 -7.09 -7.27
C LEU A 228 0.41 -8.32 -7.73
N THR A 229 0.86 -9.53 -7.39
CA THR A 229 0.11 -10.76 -7.66
C THR A 229 -1.31 -10.70 -7.08
N LEU A 230 -1.48 -10.16 -5.87
CA LEU A 230 -2.79 -9.96 -5.23
C LEU A 230 -3.64 -8.84 -5.87
N MET A 231 -3.01 -7.85 -6.50
CA MET A 231 -3.72 -6.75 -7.18
C MET A 231 -4.19 -7.12 -8.58
N ALA A 232 -3.49 -8.04 -9.27
CA ALA A 232 -3.79 -8.42 -10.65
C ALA A 232 -5.26 -8.87 -10.89
N PRO A 233 -5.90 -9.68 -10.03
CA PRO A 233 -7.29 -10.09 -10.21
C PRO A 233 -8.28 -8.93 -10.25
N LEU A 234 -7.99 -7.82 -9.56
CA LEU A 234 -8.86 -6.63 -9.58
C LEU A 234 -8.86 -5.98 -10.97
N GLY A 235 -7.72 -6.03 -11.67
CA GLY A 235 -7.57 -5.51 -13.03
C GLY A 235 -8.06 -6.45 -14.12
N ASP A 236 -8.07 -7.76 -13.87
CA ASP A 236 -8.23 -8.81 -14.89
C ASP A 236 -9.42 -9.74 -14.60
N ALA A 237 -10.59 -9.15 -14.36
CA ALA A 237 -11.87 -9.85 -14.20
C ALA A 237 -11.82 -11.02 -13.18
N GLY A 238 -11.09 -10.84 -12.07
CA GLY A 238 -10.99 -11.82 -11.01
C GLY A 238 -10.03 -12.99 -11.28
N ARG A 239 -9.26 -12.96 -12.38
CA ARG A 239 -8.28 -13.99 -12.70
C ARG A 239 -7.00 -13.78 -11.90
N ALA A 240 -6.51 -14.81 -11.23
CA ALA A 240 -5.24 -14.81 -10.50
C ALA A 240 -4.20 -15.69 -11.20
N GLY A 241 -2.95 -15.29 -11.07
CA GLY A 241 -1.80 -16.01 -11.62
C GLY A 241 -0.52 -15.36 -11.11
N ALA A 242 0.50 -16.17 -10.83
CA ALA A 242 1.77 -15.68 -10.33
C ALA A 242 2.48 -14.82 -11.39
N LEU A 243 3.11 -13.74 -10.95
CA LEU A 243 4.03 -12.99 -11.80
C LEU A 243 5.25 -13.83 -12.13
N HIS A 244 5.69 -13.80 -13.39
CA HIS A 244 6.87 -14.52 -13.86
C HIS A 244 7.76 -13.63 -14.71
N TRP A 245 9.04 -13.98 -14.79
CA TRP A 245 10.02 -13.25 -15.61
C TRP A 245 10.77 -14.14 -16.60
N GLN A 246 10.66 -15.46 -16.46
CA GLN A 246 11.28 -16.44 -17.34
C GLN A 246 10.54 -16.47 -18.68
N ALA A 247 11.24 -16.22 -19.79
CA ALA A 247 10.60 -16.12 -21.10
C ALA A 247 10.08 -17.48 -21.63
N ASN A 248 10.74 -18.57 -21.26
CA ASN A 248 10.46 -19.91 -21.80
C ASN A 248 9.84 -20.86 -20.76
N ALA A 249 9.59 -20.38 -19.53
CA ALA A 249 8.98 -21.22 -18.52
C ALA A 249 7.48 -21.37 -18.80
N PRO A 250 6.91 -22.58 -18.74
CA PRO A 250 5.47 -22.76 -18.78
C PRO A 250 4.84 -22.13 -17.53
N ALA A 251 4.37 -20.90 -17.64
CA ALA A 251 3.54 -20.27 -16.64
C ALA A 251 2.08 -20.71 -16.86
N PRO A 252 1.39 -21.29 -15.85
CA PRO A 252 -0.02 -21.59 -15.99
C PRO A 252 -0.78 -20.29 -16.29
N PRO A 253 -1.73 -20.30 -17.24
CA PRO A 253 -2.49 -19.11 -17.55
C PRO A 253 -3.26 -18.66 -16.30
N PRO A 254 -3.45 -17.33 -16.10
CA PRO A 254 -4.24 -16.84 -14.99
C PRO A 254 -5.62 -17.48 -15.00
N ALA A 255 -6.13 -17.91 -13.84
CA ALA A 255 -7.40 -18.62 -13.72
C ALA A 255 -8.38 -17.86 -12.81
N PRO A 256 -9.71 -18.00 -12.99
CA PRO A 256 -10.68 -17.37 -12.11
C PRO A 256 -10.44 -17.74 -10.65
N ALA A 257 -10.30 -16.73 -9.77
CA ALA A 257 -10.01 -16.93 -8.35
C ALA A 257 -10.72 -15.94 -7.41
N LEU A 258 -11.32 -14.89 -7.98
CA LEU A 258 -12.13 -13.87 -7.34
C LEU A 258 -13.34 -13.58 -8.25
N ASP A 259 -14.49 -13.25 -7.67
CA ASP A 259 -15.68 -12.87 -8.43
C ASP A 259 -15.40 -11.66 -9.33
N ALA A 260 -15.70 -11.82 -10.62
CA ALA A 260 -15.40 -10.82 -11.64
C ALA A 260 -16.14 -9.50 -11.41
N ARG A 261 -17.37 -9.57 -10.86
CA ARG A 261 -18.14 -8.37 -10.53
C ARG A 261 -17.52 -7.64 -9.34
N ALA A 262 -17.26 -8.33 -8.24
CA ALA A 262 -16.60 -7.78 -7.05
C ALA A 262 -15.25 -7.12 -7.40
N ALA A 263 -14.42 -7.80 -8.19
CA ALA A 263 -13.17 -7.26 -8.73
C ALA A 263 -13.39 -5.95 -9.49
N ALA A 264 -14.38 -5.92 -10.41
CA ALA A 264 -14.71 -4.73 -11.18
C ALA A 264 -15.28 -3.59 -10.33
N GLU A 265 -16.00 -3.88 -9.24
CA GLU A 265 -16.49 -2.85 -8.32
C GLU A 265 -15.35 -2.18 -7.56
N VAL A 266 -14.42 -2.97 -7.04
CA VAL A 266 -13.22 -2.44 -6.38
C VAL A 266 -12.34 -1.67 -7.37
N ALA A 267 -12.10 -2.20 -8.56
CA ALA A 267 -11.35 -1.49 -9.59
C ALA A 267 -11.96 -0.13 -9.89
N ALA A 268 -13.29 -0.04 -10.04
CA ALA A 268 -13.97 1.23 -10.27
C ALA A 268 -13.82 2.22 -9.10
N ILE A 269 -13.80 1.75 -7.85
CA ILE A 269 -13.55 2.61 -6.67
C ILE A 269 -12.11 3.17 -6.68
N LEU A 270 -11.15 2.38 -7.16
CA LEU A 270 -9.74 2.72 -7.20
C LEU A 270 -9.35 3.55 -8.44
N THR A 271 -10.07 3.46 -9.55
CA THR A 271 -9.85 4.28 -10.74
C THR A 271 -10.25 5.72 -10.47
N ARG A 272 -9.24 6.58 -10.31
CA ARG A 272 -9.41 8.00 -10.03
C ARG A 272 -8.17 8.80 -10.45
N PRO A 273 -8.30 10.11 -10.70
CA PRO A 273 -7.15 10.96 -11.02
C PRO A 273 -6.06 10.89 -9.95
N PHE A 274 -4.81 11.04 -10.37
CA PHE A 274 -3.69 11.26 -9.46
C PHE A 274 -3.78 12.68 -8.86
N PRO A 275 -3.47 12.87 -7.57
CA PRO A 275 -3.56 14.18 -6.92
C PRO A 275 -2.73 15.28 -7.60
N ASP A 276 -1.51 14.93 -8.00
CA ASP A 276 -0.53 15.87 -8.60
C ASP A 276 -0.47 15.75 -10.14
N GLY A 277 -1.53 15.20 -10.74
CA GLY A 277 -1.56 14.88 -12.17
C GLY A 277 -0.89 13.56 -12.54
N GLY A 278 -1.16 13.08 -13.75
CA GLY A 278 -0.68 11.80 -14.26
C GLY A 278 -1.65 11.17 -15.25
N PRO A 279 -1.36 9.96 -15.75
CA PRO A 279 -2.21 9.26 -16.71
C PRO A 279 -3.62 9.00 -16.17
N ALA A 280 -4.63 9.21 -17.01
CA ALA A 280 -6.02 8.92 -16.70
C ALA A 280 -6.32 7.41 -16.77
N GLY A 281 -7.39 6.97 -16.14
CA GLY A 281 -7.85 5.57 -16.23
C GLY A 281 -7.00 4.56 -15.47
N VAL A 282 -6.15 5.01 -14.53
CA VAL A 282 -5.36 4.13 -13.66
C VAL A 282 -6.10 3.91 -12.34
N ALA A 283 -6.26 2.64 -11.95
CA ALA A 283 -6.70 2.25 -10.61
C ALA A 283 -5.49 2.17 -9.68
N TRP A 284 -5.54 2.81 -8.50
CA TRP A 284 -4.39 2.81 -7.60
C TRP A 284 -4.78 2.74 -6.12
N LYS A 285 -3.86 2.18 -5.32
CA LYS A 285 -3.94 2.09 -3.87
C LYS A 285 -2.57 2.37 -3.23
N THR A 286 -2.56 3.24 -2.23
CA THR A 286 -1.39 3.50 -1.39
C THR A 286 -1.34 2.60 -0.16
N GLY A 287 -0.17 2.40 0.40
CA GLY A 287 0.02 1.78 1.70
C GLY A 287 1.11 2.49 2.49
N THR A 288 0.96 2.49 3.81
CA THR A 288 1.97 3.00 4.73
C THR A 288 2.01 2.03 5.90
N SER A 289 3.19 1.50 6.21
CA SER A 289 3.36 0.65 7.38
C SER A 289 3.28 1.48 8.65
N TRP A 290 3.05 0.83 9.78
CA TRP A 290 3.17 1.49 11.08
C TRP A 290 4.56 2.12 11.26
N GLY A 291 4.59 3.32 11.86
CA GLY A 291 5.82 4.07 12.11
C GLY A 291 6.52 4.62 10.86
N GLY A 292 5.86 4.68 9.69
CA GLY A 292 6.41 5.30 8.48
C GLY A 292 7.68 4.62 7.95
N ARG A 293 7.77 3.28 8.07
CA ARG A 293 8.92 2.48 7.63
C ARG A 293 8.87 2.19 6.14
N ASP A 294 7.67 1.89 5.64
CA ASP A 294 7.41 1.51 4.26
C ASP A 294 6.32 2.38 3.64
N SER A 295 6.61 2.91 2.46
CA SER A 295 5.68 3.64 1.60
C SER A 295 5.44 2.84 0.33
N TRP A 296 4.18 2.48 0.09
CA TRP A 296 3.76 1.66 -1.04
C TRP A 296 2.80 2.43 -1.94
N ALA A 297 2.90 2.21 -3.24
CA ALA A 297 1.86 2.55 -4.20
C ALA A 297 1.76 1.45 -5.25
N LEU A 298 0.56 0.87 -5.38
CA LEU A 298 0.26 -0.18 -6.35
C LEU A 298 -0.83 0.35 -7.27
N GLY A 299 -0.74 0.08 -8.56
CA GLY A 299 -1.77 0.45 -9.51
C GLY A 299 -1.80 -0.43 -10.74
N PHE A 300 -2.91 -0.36 -11.46
CA PHE A 300 -3.11 -1.06 -12.70
C PHE A 300 -4.01 -0.26 -13.64
N ASP A 301 -3.76 -0.39 -14.93
CA ASP A 301 -4.65 0.11 -15.99
C ASP A 301 -5.33 -1.08 -16.69
N ALA A 302 -5.72 -0.98 -17.96
CA ALA A 302 -6.32 -2.09 -18.70
C ALA A 302 -5.30 -3.15 -19.17
N ALA A 303 -4.00 -2.84 -19.21
CA ALA A 303 -2.95 -3.68 -19.77
C ALA A 303 -1.74 -3.89 -18.84
N HIS A 304 -1.52 -3.04 -17.86
CA HIS A 304 -0.32 -2.97 -17.06
C HIS A 304 -0.64 -2.99 -15.56
N LEU A 305 0.35 -3.48 -14.81
CA LEU A 305 0.36 -3.54 -13.36
C LEU A 305 1.69 -2.98 -12.87
N VAL A 306 1.66 -1.99 -11.98
CA VAL A 306 2.85 -1.29 -11.49
C VAL A 306 2.82 -1.25 -9.97
N GLY A 307 3.95 -1.51 -9.34
CA GLY A 307 4.13 -1.42 -7.90
C GLY A 307 5.42 -0.70 -7.57
N ILE A 308 5.32 0.28 -6.67
CA ILE A 308 6.43 1.07 -6.15
C ILE A 308 6.52 0.89 -4.64
N TRP A 309 7.75 0.76 -4.17
CA TRP A 309 8.11 0.82 -2.75
C TRP A 309 9.19 1.88 -2.53
N VAL A 310 9.06 2.62 -1.43
CA VAL A 310 10.05 3.55 -0.89
C VAL A 310 10.19 3.28 0.60
N GLY A 311 11.41 3.12 1.09
CA GLY A 311 11.64 2.76 2.48
C GLY A 311 13.11 2.56 2.80
N ARG A 312 13.44 2.35 4.08
CA ARG A 312 14.82 2.00 4.47
C ARG A 312 15.02 0.48 4.42
N PRO A 313 16.10 -0.01 3.79
CA PRO A 313 16.40 -1.45 3.76
C PRO A 313 16.46 -2.10 5.14
N ASP A 314 16.94 -1.37 6.15
CA ASP A 314 17.04 -1.83 7.55
C ASP A 314 15.69 -1.86 8.31
N GLY A 315 14.59 -1.42 7.68
CA GLY A 315 13.26 -1.41 8.30
C GLY A 315 13.06 -0.33 9.36
N THR A 316 14.01 0.58 9.54
CA THR A 316 13.85 1.72 10.45
C THR A 316 12.92 2.79 9.84
N PRO A 317 12.23 3.60 10.68
CA PRO A 317 11.39 4.70 10.21
C PRO A 317 12.12 5.64 9.26
N MET A 318 11.41 6.11 8.23
CA MET A 318 11.88 7.21 7.39
C MET A 318 11.58 8.54 8.08
N VAL A 319 12.62 9.37 8.26
CA VAL A 319 12.47 10.76 8.70
C VAL A 319 12.55 11.64 7.45
N VAL A 320 11.42 12.17 7.00
CA VAL A 320 11.33 13.03 5.81
C VAL A 320 10.75 14.37 6.23
N HIS A 321 11.40 15.46 5.83
CA HIS A 321 11.10 16.82 6.29
C HIS A 321 9.82 17.40 5.66
N THR A 322 9.31 16.80 4.59
CA THR A 322 8.14 17.28 3.82
C THR A 322 7.04 16.21 3.77
N GLY A 323 5.80 16.57 4.16
CA GLY A 323 4.58 15.80 3.88
C GLY A 323 4.42 14.42 4.56
N GLY A 324 5.38 14.02 5.40
CA GLY A 324 5.41 12.72 6.06
C GLY A 324 5.84 11.58 5.12
N ALA A 325 6.44 10.53 5.69
CA ALA A 325 6.89 9.34 4.99
C ALA A 325 5.73 8.40 4.57
N THR A 326 4.76 8.93 3.82
CA THR A 326 3.51 8.25 3.48
C THR A 326 3.53 7.67 2.07
N GLY A 327 2.60 6.74 1.82
CA GLY A 327 2.32 6.18 0.49
C GLY A 327 1.98 7.26 -0.54
N THR A 328 1.19 8.24 -0.11
CA THR A 328 0.74 9.35 -0.95
C THR A 328 1.85 10.34 -1.25
N GLY A 329 2.74 10.63 -0.29
CA GLY A 329 3.81 11.62 -0.46
C GLY A 329 5.05 11.12 -1.21
N LEU A 330 5.34 9.80 -1.16
CA LEU A 330 6.57 9.24 -1.74
C LEU A 330 6.32 8.28 -2.89
N ALA A 331 5.56 7.20 -2.67
CA ALA A 331 5.42 6.14 -3.67
C ALA A 331 4.40 6.49 -4.77
N LEU A 332 3.32 7.21 -4.46
CA LEU A 332 2.26 7.52 -5.42
C LEU A 332 2.72 8.43 -6.59
N PRO A 333 3.52 9.49 -6.37
CA PRO A 333 4.05 10.29 -7.47
C PRO A 333 4.95 9.47 -8.41
N LEU A 334 5.74 8.55 -7.85
CA LEU A 334 6.56 7.64 -8.64
C LEU A 334 5.71 6.63 -9.42
N LEU A 335 4.60 6.18 -8.85
CA LEU A 335 3.63 5.34 -9.56
C LEU A 335 3.06 6.08 -10.77
N ALA A 336 2.63 7.33 -10.59
CA ALA A 336 2.10 8.18 -11.66
C ALA A 336 3.13 8.33 -12.81
N ARG A 337 4.38 8.68 -12.47
CA ARG A 337 5.48 8.79 -13.43
C ARG A 337 5.84 7.44 -14.09
N ALA A 338 5.72 6.32 -13.37
CA ALA A 338 5.97 5.01 -13.96
C ALA A 338 4.92 4.66 -15.03
N PHE A 339 3.66 5.03 -14.83
CA PHE A 339 2.62 4.87 -15.85
C PHE A 339 2.82 5.77 -17.09
N THR A 340 3.51 6.92 -16.98
CA THR A 340 3.83 7.73 -18.17
C THR A 340 4.89 7.08 -19.07
N LEU A 341 5.61 6.07 -18.59
CA LEU A 341 6.55 5.29 -19.38
C LEU A 341 5.88 4.20 -20.22
N LEU A 342 4.57 3.97 -20.00
CA LEU A 342 3.83 2.86 -20.59
C LEU A 342 2.90 3.33 -21.70
N PRO A 343 2.60 2.46 -22.68
CA PRO A 343 1.54 2.72 -23.64
C PRO A 343 0.21 3.01 -22.91
N ALA A 344 -0.52 4.02 -23.35
CA ALA A 344 -1.80 4.37 -22.73
C ALA A 344 -2.81 3.23 -22.86
N ALA A 345 -3.28 2.71 -21.74
CA ALA A 345 -4.33 1.69 -21.68
C ALA A 345 -5.37 2.05 -20.61
N PRO A 346 -6.06 3.21 -20.72
CA PRO A 346 -6.93 3.70 -19.67
C PRO A 346 -8.10 2.74 -19.42
N ARG A 347 -8.39 2.50 -18.14
CA ARG A 347 -9.62 1.80 -17.76
C ARG A 347 -10.80 2.76 -17.85
N PRO A 348 -11.98 2.27 -18.27
CA PRO A 348 -13.19 3.07 -18.23
C PRO A 348 -13.52 3.44 -16.79
N SER A 349 -13.68 4.73 -16.50
CA SER A 349 -14.29 5.18 -15.27
C SER A 349 -15.77 4.83 -15.31
N ARG A 350 -16.20 3.89 -14.46
CA ARG A 350 -17.63 3.74 -14.17
C ARG A 350 -18.01 4.87 -13.20
N GLU A 351 -18.33 6.05 -13.73
CA GLU A 351 -19.15 7.00 -12.99
C GLU A 351 -20.45 6.30 -12.64
N ARG A 352 -20.62 5.94 -11.37
CA ARG A 352 -21.89 5.41 -10.89
C ARG A 352 -22.69 6.60 -10.40
N ASP A 353 -23.51 7.15 -11.27
CA ASP A 353 -24.78 7.75 -10.85
C ASP A 353 -25.67 6.61 -10.37
N ARG A 354 -25.55 6.26 -9.10
CA ARG A 354 -26.54 5.42 -8.43
C ARG A 354 -26.81 5.98 -7.06
N THR A 355 -28.07 6.34 -6.85
CA THR A 355 -28.69 6.61 -5.56
C THR A 355 -28.27 5.49 -4.60
N PRO A 356 -27.75 5.79 -3.40
CA PRO A 356 -27.38 4.77 -2.43
C PRO A 356 -28.58 3.83 -2.25
N ALA A 357 -28.41 2.52 -2.48
CA ALA A 357 -29.47 1.59 -2.15
C ALA A 357 -29.65 1.65 -0.63
N GLN A 358 -30.81 2.14 -0.19
CA GLN A 358 -31.18 2.15 1.22
C GLN A 358 -31.26 0.70 1.69
N VAL A 359 -30.23 0.24 2.39
CA VAL A 359 -30.37 -0.83 3.37
C VAL A 359 -30.97 -0.19 4.61
N ALA A 360 -31.94 -0.89 5.20
CA ALA A 360 -32.77 -0.51 6.34
C ALA A 360 -32.15 0.55 7.25
N ARG A 361 -32.95 1.59 7.54
CA ARG A 361 -32.71 2.64 8.53
C ARG A 361 -32.10 2.00 9.78
N ALA A 362 -30.77 2.03 9.89
CA ALA A 362 -30.08 1.64 11.11
C ALA A 362 -30.62 2.55 12.23
N PRO A 363 -30.80 2.02 13.45
CA PRO A 363 -31.45 2.75 14.54
C PRO A 363 -30.80 4.13 14.71
N GLN A 364 -31.61 5.13 15.08
CA GLN A 364 -31.12 6.47 15.41
C GLN A 364 -29.86 6.35 16.27
N ASP A 365 -28.79 7.05 15.84
CA ASP A 365 -27.48 7.03 16.46
C ASP A 365 -27.60 7.64 17.87
N ARG A 366 -27.89 6.81 18.87
CA ARG A 366 -28.12 7.23 20.26
C ARG A 366 -26.88 7.94 20.79
N LEU A 367 -27.10 9.07 21.45
CA LEU A 367 -26.04 9.82 22.10
C LEU A 367 -25.27 8.95 23.10
N ARG A 368 -23.94 8.96 23.02
CA ARG A 368 -23.06 8.23 23.95
C ARG A 368 -21.73 8.96 24.17
N LEU A 369 -21.19 8.88 25.39
CA LEU A 369 -19.83 9.31 25.70
C LEU A 369 -18.83 8.25 25.24
N LEU A 370 -17.86 8.68 24.43
CA LEU A 370 -16.77 7.85 23.93
C LEU A 370 -15.54 7.92 24.84
N PHE A 371 -15.33 9.09 25.44
CA PHE A 371 -14.31 9.30 26.43
C PHE A 371 -14.77 10.41 27.40
N PRO A 372 -14.57 10.25 28.71
CA PRO A 372 -14.08 9.05 29.36
C PRO A 372 -15.09 7.89 29.33
N VAL A 373 -14.59 6.66 29.45
CA VAL A 373 -15.45 5.46 29.60
C VAL A 373 -15.74 5.21 31.10
N PRO A 374 -16.74 4.40 31.47
CA PRO A 374 -17.01 4.09 32.88
C PRO A 374 -15.75 3.61 33.60
N ASP A 375 -15.56 4.07 34.83
CA ASP A 375 -14.44 3.70 35.72
C ASP A 375 -13.04 4.13 35.22
N THR A 376 -12.98 5.14 34.33
CA THR A 376 -11.70 5.74 33.93
C THR A 376 -11.04 6.44 35.13
N GLU A 377 -9.79 6.10 35.42
CA GLU A 377 -8.93 6.83 36.35
C GLU A 377 -8.06 7.84 35.60
N ILE A 378 -8.09 9.09 36.03
CA ILE A 378 -7.40 10.22 35.38
C ILE A 378 -6.31 10.73 36.32
N ALA A 379 -5.06 10.70 35.87
CA ALA A 379 -3.88 11.05 36.68
C ALA A 379 -3.57 12.57 36.73
N GLY A 380 -4.59 13.42 36.52
CA GLY A 380 -4.45 14.89 36.42
C GLY A 380 -4.19 15.41 34.99
N GLY A 381 -4.28 16.73 34.81
CA GLY A 381 -4.13 17.41 33.51
C GLY A 381 -5.43 17.61 32.74
N GLU A 382 -5.37 18.28 31.58
CA GLU A 382 -6.54 18.47 30.72
C GLU A 382 -7.04 17.15 30.14
N VAL A 383 -8.34 16.90 30.28
CA VAL A 383 -9.04 15.69 29.86
C VAL A 383 -9.87 16.02 28.62
N LEU A 384 -9.65 15.29 27.53
CA LEU A 384 -10.46 15.43 26.33
C LEU A 384 -11.75 14.61 26.44
N LEU A 385 -12.88 15.27 26.70
CA LEU A 385 -14.19 14.65 26.63
C LEU A 385 -14.63 14.47 25.18
N ARG A 386 -15.21 13.34 24.82
CA ARG A 386 -15.65 13.05 23.44
C ARG A 386 -16.94 12.26 23.41
N ALA A 387 -17.83 12.59 22.46
CA ALA A 387 -19.13 11.95 22.30
C ALA A 387 -19.42 11.52 20.85
N ALA A 388 -20.26 10.51 20.67
CA ALA A 388 -20.81 10.05 19.39
C ALA A 388 -22.33 9.96 19.48
N GLY A 389 -23.01 9.90 18.34
CA GLY A 389 -24.47 9.95 18.30
C GLY A 389 -25.07 11.29 18.71
N GLY A 390 -26.39 11.36 18.72
CA GLY A 390 -27.15 12.56 19.06
C GLY A 390 -27.09 13.69 18.02
N ARG A 391 -28.06 14.59 18.12
CA ARG A 391 -28.22 15.75 17.23
C ARG A 391 -27.43 16.95 17.74
N ARG A 392 -26.64 17.56 16.86
CA ARG A 392 -25.86 18.77 17.22
C ARG A 392 -26.76 20.00 17.38
N PRO A 393 -26.33 21.01 18.17
CA PRO A 393 -25.07 21.07 18.95
C PRO A 393 -25.04 20.12 20.15
N LEU A 394 -23.83 19.69 20.54
CA LEU A 394 -23.64 18.91 21.76
C LEU A 394 -23.18 19.83 22.89
N SER A 395 -23.69 19.62 24.10
CA SER A 395 -23.29 20.32 25.31
C SER A 395 -22.69 19.34 26.31
N PHE A 396 -21.43 19.55 26.67
CA PHE A 396 -20.76 18.76 27.71
C PHE A 396 -20.92 19.43 29.07
N LEU A 397 -21.19 18.63 30.09
CA LEU A 397 -21.31 19.05 31.48
C LEU A 397 -20.45 18.17 32.37
N VAL A 398 -19.87 18.77 33.40
CA VAL A 398 -19.20 18.07 34.49
C VAL A 398 -19.89 18.47 35.78
N ASP A 399 -20.44 17.50 36.50
CA ASP A 399 -21.26 17.71 37.71
C ASP A 399 -22.39 18.73 37.50
N GLY A 400 -22.97 18.73 36.30
CA GLY A 400 -24.04 19.64 35.91
C GLY A 400 -23.59 21.04 35.47
N ALA A 401 -22.30 21.38 35.57
CA ALA A 401 -21.76 22.63 35.06
C ALA A 401 -21.38 22.49 33.57
N PRO A 402 -21.90 23.34 32.66
CA PRO A 402 -21.57 23.28 31.24
C PRO A 402 -20.12 23.68 30.98
N LEU A 403 -19.47 23.00 30.04
CA LEU A 403 -18.13 23.33 29.59
C LEU A 403 -18.16 24.26 28.37
N PRO A 404 -17.20 25.20 28.26
CA PRO A 404 -17.02 25.99 27.05
C PRO A 404 -16.60 25.08 25.90
N GLY A 405 -17.31 25.15 24.77
CA GLY A 405 -17.08 24.28 23.62
C GLY A 405 -17.50 24.94 22.30
N ILE A 406 -16.98 24.41 21.20
CA ILE A 406 -17.34 24.85 19.85
C ILE A 406 -18.55 24.01 19.40
N PRO A 407 -19.72 24.60 19.06
CA PRO A 407 -20.95 23.87 18.72
C PRO A 407 -20.82 22.83 17.59
N ALA A 408 -19.84 23.02 16.70
CA ALA A 408 -19.53 22.12 15.60
C ALA A 408 -18.67 20.91 15.99
N ARG A 409 -18.05 20.92 17.19
CA ARG A 409 -17.19 19.85 17.68
C ARG A 409 -17.97 18.82 18.48
N ARG A 410 -17.44 17.59 18.53
CA ARG A 410 -17.98 16.47 19.33
C ARG A 410 -17.06 16.15 20.51
N ASP A 411 -16.22 17.11 20.86
CA ASP A 411 -15.26 17.03 21.94
C ASP A 411 -15.13 18.38 22.66
N ALA A 412 -14.74 18.30 23.94
CA ALA A 412 -14.51 19.43 24.83
C ALA A 412 -13.29 19.12 25.71
N LEU A 413 -12.48 20.13 26.02
CA LEU A 413 -11.39 20.00 26.99
C LEU A 413 -11.92 20.35 28.37
N TRP A 414 -11.55 19.53 29.36
CA TRP A 414 -11.92 19.71 30.75
C TRP A 414 -10.70 19.56 31.65
N GLY A 415 -10.37 20.60 32.40
CA GLY A 415 -9.39 20.52 33.49
C GLY A 415 -10.09 20.18 34.81
N PRO A 416 -9.87 19.00 35.42
CA PRO A 416 -10.36 18.71 36.75
C PRO A 416 -9.67 19.63 37.76
N ARG A 417 -10.45 20.17 38.72
CA ARG A 417 -9.95 21.17 39.68
C ARG A 417 -9.28 20.52 40.89
N GLU A 418 -9.78 19.36 41.31
CA GLU A 418 -9.31 18.63 42.49
C GLU A 418 -9.37 17.11 42.23
N PRO A 419 -8.60 16.28 42.97
CA PRO A 419 -8.81 14.84 42.99
C PRO A 419 -10.21 14.49 43.53
N GLY A 420 -10.89 13.53 42.90
CA GLY A 420 -12.26 13.18 43.31
C GLY A 420 -13.05 12.42 42.26
N PHE A 421 -14.33 12.21 42.53
CA PHE A 421 -15.27 11.60 41.59
C PHE A 421 -16.04 12.69 40.86
N TYR A 422 -16.10 12.57 39.54
CA TYR A 422 -16.81 13.51 38.67
C TYR A 422 -17.80 12.77 37.79
N ARG A 423 -18.96 13.38 37.55
CA ARG A 423 -19.95 12.91 36.58
C ARG A 423 -19.86 13.74 35.30
N VAL A 424 -19.37 13.13 34.23
CA VAL A 424 -19.36 13.73 32.90
C VAL A 424 -20.67 13.38 32.20
N THR A 425 -21.34 14.38 31.63
CA THR A 425 -22.57 14.21 30.86
C THR A 425 -22.45 14.93 29.52
N VAL A 426 -22.96 14.34 28.44
CA VAL A 426 -23.18 15.03 27.17
C VAL A 426 -24.68 15.08 26.91
N LEU A 427 -25.14 16.24 26.48
CA LEU A 427 -26.50 16.51 26.00
C LEU A 427 -26.47 16.80 24.51
N ASP A 428 -27.53 16.41 23.81
CA ASP A 428 -27.76 16.79 22.42
C ASP A 428 -28.87 17.85 22.30
N ALA A 429 -29.10 18.34 21.07
CA ALA A 429 -30.07 19.38 20.79
C ALA A 429 -31.54 18.96 20.99
N ASP A 430 -31.82 17.66 20.95
CA ASP A 430 -33.16 17.11 21.16
C ASP A 430 -33.37 16.72 22.65
N GLY A 431 -32.36 16.93 23.50
CA GLY A 431 -32.40 16.69 24.94
C GLY A 431 -32.02 15.27 25.37
N GLU A 432 -31.49 14.43 24.47
CA GLU A 432 -30.91 13.14 24.88
C GLU A 432 -29.66 13.38 25.72
N ALA A 433 -29.44 12.52 26.72
CA ALA A 433 -28.33 12.62 27.65
C ALA A 433 -27.58 11.29 27.75
N ALA A 434 -26.25 11.35 27.78
CA ALA A 434 -25.40 10.22 28.16
C ALA A 434 -24.42 10.66 29.25
N SER A 435 -24.33 9.89 30.34
CA SER A 435 -23.47 10.20 31.49
C SER A 435 -22.50 9.06 31.80
N VAL A 436 -21.35 9.43 32.38
CA VAL A 436 -20.34 8.51 32.90
C VAL A 436 -19.74 9.07 34.18
N SER A 437 -19.38 8.19 35.12
CA SER A 437 -18.64 8.56 36.33
C SER A 437 -17.16 8.27 36.13
N VAL A 438 -16.30 9.22 36.52
CA VAL A 438 -14.84 9.09 36.46
C VAL A 438 -14.20 9.46 37.77
N ARG A 439 -13.00 8.91 38.01
CA ARG A 439 -12.19 9.21 39.18
C ARG A 439 -10.92 9.95 38.76
N VAL A 440 -10.71 11.14 39.30
CA VAL A 440 -9.47 11.90 39.18
C VAL A 440 -8.62 11.64 40.42
N ARG A 441 -7.35 11.27 40.21
CA ARG A 441 -6.39 10.98 41.27
C ARG A 441 -5.48 12.16 41.57
#